data_AF-A0A7C2N165-F1
#
_entry.id   AF-A0A7C2N165-F1
#
_cell.length_a   1.000
_cell.length_b   1.000
_cell.length_c   1.000
_cell.angle_alpha   90.00
_cell.angle_beta   90.00
_cell.angle_gamma   90.00
#
_symmetry.space_group_name_H-M   'P 1'
#
loop_
_entity.id
_entity.type
_entity.pdbx_description
1 polymer ?
#
loop_
_entity_poly.entity_id
_entity_poly.type
_entity_poly.pdbx_seq_one_letter_code
_entity_poly.pdbx_strand_id
1 'polypeptide(L)'
;MKLEELKKWLEYSRLPKSNDIWDTLMVPYFEHVERLTLFQNYLMTMEGFLEQEIQKHQQALDDEFERLAESFNPDDTGQLPYFSWLLETTNEFANTLRKSFFVNLYGFWEAQLLLLCLTLENYDKKDVPNISKFHDFDLTKAKFFLRKIHFPLKSIIWNDINNYKRLRNCIVHHDGHLDGMDDEEELKKFICARKSLLSLVGEDVFLEGLDGIFLQEGIPILEKRLFPLWKEQIAFQKGDIILDHKKNIHIFNENVLIRRGDKFNSEKVNRLPEKRKIIFRNGVTDIVPLDEPVSFRRGQAVVFQEGEKVIFRTGEKVVFDKGFCEKALGTVNKYFDELLAALENYGKTIKAA
;
A
#
# COMPACT_ATOMS: atom_id res chain seq x y z
N MET A 1 -6.33 -18.62 -4.92
CA MET A 1 -7.17 -18.83 -6.12
C MET A 1 -6.43 -18.20 -7.27
N LYS A 2 -5.99 -19.00 -8.24
CA LYS A 2 -5.22 -18.50 -9.38
C LYS A 2 -6.12 -17.67 -10.29
N LEU A 3 -5.57 -16.68 -11.01
CA LEU A 3 -6.33 -15.83 -11.94
C LEU A 3 -7.23 -16.66 -12.89
N GLU A 4 -6.77 -17.83 -13.30
CA GLU A 4 -7.50 -18.67 -14.26
C GLU A 4 -8.64 -19.46 -13.60
N GLU A 5 -8.57 -19.73 -12.30
CA GLU A 5 -9.69 -20.28 -11.52
C GLU A 5 -10.76 -19.21 -11.30
N LEU A 6 -10.34 -17.96 -11.09
CA LEU A 6 -11.24 -16.80 -10.99
C LEU A 6 -11.94 -16.54 -12.34
N LYS A 7 -11.21 -16.57 -13.46
CA LYS A 7 -11.79 -16.44 -14.81
C LYS A 7 -12.79 -17.55 -15.12
N LYS A 8 -12.42 -18.82 -14.89
CA LYS A 8 -13.35 -19.96 -15.05
C LYS A 8 -14.60 -19.79 -14.17
N TRP A 9 -14.42 -19.45 -12.89
CA TRP A 9 -15.55 -19.21 -12.00
C TRP A 9 -16.45 -18.05 -12.48
N LEU A 10 -15.87 -17.00 -13.06
CA LEU A 10 -16.58 -15.85 -13.64
C LEU A 10 -17.33 -16.22 -14.93
N GLU A 11 -16.76 -17.05 -15.81
CA GLU A 11 -17.44 -17.59 -16.99
C GLU A 11 -18.65 -18.46 -16.61
N TYR A 12 -18.53 -19.26 -15.55
CA TYR A 12 -19.62 -20.13 -15.08
C TYR A 12 -20.74 -19.37 -14.33
N SER A 13 -20.46 -18.18 -13.79
CA SER A 13 -21.34 -17.55 -12.79
C SER A 13 -22.49 -16.69 -13.34
N ARG A 14 -22.69 -16.61 -14.67
CA ARG A 14 -23.80 -15.88 -15.34
C ARG A 14 -24.11 -14.50 -14.72
N LEU A 15 -23.06 -13.74 -14.38
CA LEU A 15 -23.20 -12.36 -13.89
C LEU A 15 -23.98 -11.50 -14.90
N PRO A 16 -24.73 -10.48 -14.45
CA PRO A 16 -25.27 -9.47 -15.35
C PRO A 16 -24.12 -8.92 -16.19
N LYS A 17 -24.25 -8.98 -17.51
CA LYS A 17 -23.25 -8.44 -18.45
C LYS A 17 -23.19 -6.91 -18.43
N SER A 18 -23.62 -6.23 -17.35
CA SER A 18 -23.35 -4.81 -17.24
C SER A 18 -21.86 -4.66 -16.98
N ASN A 19 -21.17 -4.01 -17.91
CA ASN A 19 -19.75 -3.66 -17.76
C ASN A 19 -19.48 -2.94 -16.43
N ASP A 20 -20.49 -2.30 -15.85
CA ASP A 20 -20.40 -1.56 -14.59
C ASP A 20 -19.89 -2.39 -13.40
N ILE A 21 -20.24 -3.68 -13.27
CA ILE A 21 -19.76 -4.47 -12.11
C ILE A 21 -18.26 -4.74 -12.21
N TRP A 22 -17.78 -5.04 -13.42
CA TRP A 22 -16.36 -5.29 -13.67
C TRP A 22 -15.52 -4.03 -13.46
N ASP A 23 -15.94 -2.93 -14.07
CA ASP A 23 -15.20 -1.67 -14.01
C ASP A 23 -15.22 -1.06 -12.60
N THR A 24 -16.28 -1.26 -11.83
CA THR A 24 -16.44 -0.62 -10.52
C THR A 24 -15.92 -1.47 -9.35
N LEU A 25 -15.95 -2.80 -9.44
CA LEU A 25 -15.51 -3.68 -8.34
C LEU A 25 -14.25 -4.48 -8.69
N MET A 26 -14.16 -5.05 -9.88
CA MET A 26 -13.04 -5.94 -10.20
C MET A 26 -11.75 -5.20 -10.51
N VAL A 27 -11.81 -4.05 -11.21
CA VAL A 27 -10.60 -3.26 -11.50
C VAL A 27 -9.95 -2.73 -10.21
N PRO A 28 -10.68 -2.09 -9.27
CA PRO A 28 -10.09 -1.68 -7.99
C PRO A 28 -9.54 -2.87 -7.18
N TYR A 29 -10.19 -4.03 -7.27
CA TYR A 29 -9.70 -5.26 -6.63
C TYR A 29 -8.35 -5.72 -7.19
N PHE A 30 -8.20 -5.76 -8.52
CA PHE A 30 -6.92 -6.17 -9.12
C PHE A 30 -5.82 -5.16 -8.85
N GLU A 31 -6.11 -3.85 -8.97
CA GLU A 31 -5.17 -2.80 -8.58
C GLU A 31 -4.74 -2.95 -7.12
N HIS A 32 -5.66 -3.35 -6.24
CA HIS A 32 -5.35 -3.60 -4.83
C HIS A 32 -4.38 -4.75 -4.65
N VAL A 33 -4.66 -5.91 -5.26
CA VAL A 33 -3.82 -7.11 -5.16
C VAL A 33 -2.42 -6.83 -5.70
N GLU A 34 -2.32 -6.13 -6.83
CA GLU A 34 -1.04 -5.75 -7.42
C GLU A 34 -0.24 -4.83 -6.47
N ARG A 35 -0.90 -3.83 -5.87
CA ARG A 35 -0.23 -2.93 -4.90
C ARG A 35 0.20 -3.66 -3.63
N LEU A 36 -0.59 -4.58 -3.10
CA LEU A 36 -0.16 -5.42 -1.98
C LEU A 36 1.07 -6.25 -2.33
N THR A 37 1.12 -6.79 -3.55
CA THR A 37 2.31 -7.50 -4.05
C THR A 37 3.54 -6.58 -4.08
N LEU A 38 3.37 -5.31 -4.44
CA LEU A 38 4.46 -4.33 -4.37
C LEU A 38 4.92 -4.06 -2.94
N PHE A 39 4.00 -3.94 -1.97
CA PHE A 39 4.35 -3.83 -0.54
C PHE A 39 5.10 -5.07 -0.05
N GLN A 40 4.68 -6.26 -0.45
CA GLN A 40 5.35 -7.52 -0.11
C GLN A 40 6.78 -7.56 -0.65
N ASN A 41 6.96 -7.22 -1.93
CA ASN A 41 8.29 -7.21 -2.56
C ASN A 41 9.20 -6.15 -1.93
N TYR A 42 8.66 -4.96 -1.66
CA TYR A 42 9.40 -3.90 -0.98
C TYR A 42 9.84 -4.35 0.41
N LEU A 43 8.93 -4.96 1.18
CA LEU A 43 9.23 -5.46 2.51
C LEU A 43 10.33 -6.52 2.50
N MET A 44 10.23 -7.51 1.61
CA MET A 44 11.27 -8.53 1.44
C MET A 44 12.63 -7.93 1.09
N THR A 45 12.65 -6.92 0.22
CA THR A 45 13.89 -6.23 -0.18
C THR A 45 14.47 -5.45 1.00
N MET A 46 13.63 -4.75 1.76
CA MET A 46 14.02 -3.98 2.94
C MET A 46 14.57 -4.89 4.03
N GLU A 47 13.88 -5.97 4.38
CA GLU A 47 14.34 -6.92 5.41
C GLU A 47 15.62 -7.65 4.99
N GLY A 48 15.71 -8.09 3.73
CA GLY A 48 16.94 -8.71 3.23
C GLY A 48 18.14 -7.76 3.23
N PHE A 49 17.91 -6.46 3.01
CA PHE A 49 18.95 -5.44 3.17
C PHE A 49 19.33 -5.25 4.65
N LEU A 50 18.34 -5.11 5.53
CA LEU A 50 18.57 -4.93 6.98
C LEU A 50 19.33 -6.11 7.59
N GLU A 51 18.96 -7.34 7.24
CA GLU A 51 19.65 -8.55 7.70
C GLU A 51 21.12 -8.56 7.26
N GLN A 52 21.40 -8.19 6.01
CA GLN A 52 22.78 -8.10 5.50
C GLN A 52 23.59 -7.03 6.22
N GLU A 53 23.02 -5.86 6.48
CA GLU A 53 23.74 -4.78 7.18
C GLU A 53 23.98 -5.13 8.67
N ILE A 54 22.98 -5.72 9.34
CA ILE A 54 23.16 -6.24 10.71
C ILE A 54 24.27 -7.29 10.76
N GLN A 55 24.28 -8.25 9.83
CA GLN A 55 25.32 -9.28 9.77
C GLN A 55 26.71 -8.68 9.51
N LYS A 56 26.83 -7.71 8.60
CA LYS A 56 28.10 -7.01 8.36
C LYS A 56 28.60 -6.27 9.59
N HIS A 57 27.70 -5.57 10.30
CA HIS A 57 28.07 -4.88 11.53
C HIS A 57 28.47 -5.86 12.61
N GLN A 58 27.71 -6.94 12.83
CA GLN A 58 28.08 -7.98 13.80
C GLN A 58 29.44 -8.61 13.47
N GLN A 59 29.70 -8.92 12.21
CA GLN A 59 31.00 -9.46 11.80
C GLN A 59 32.14 -8.44 12.04
N ALA A 60 31.91 -7.17 11.75
CA ALA A 60 32.89 -6.12 12.03
C ALA A 60 33.14 -5.97 13.55
N LEU A 61 32.12 -6.18 14.39
CA LEU A 61 32.27 -6.24 15.84
C LEU A 61 33.13 -7.43 16.25
N ASP A 62 32.80 -8.62 15.76
CA ASP A 62 33.50 -9.86 16.11
C ASP A 62 34.98 -9.79 15.69
N ASP A 63 35.27 -9.33 14.46
CA ASP A 63 36.63 -9.15 13.94
C ASP A 63 37.44 -8.15 14.80
N GLU A 64 36.80 -7.08 15.27
CA GLU A 64 37.46 -6.08 16.10
C GLU A 64 37.64 -6.57 17.54
N PHE A 65 36.68 -7.31 18.09
CA PHE A 65 36.83 -8.00 19.37
C PHE A 65 38.01 -8.99 19.34
N GLU A 66 38.18 -9.74 18.26
CA GLU A 66 39.33 -10.65 18.09
C GLU A 66 40.66 -9.88 18.08
N ARG A 67 40.75 -8.78 17.32
CA ARG A 67 41.95 -7.91 17.31
C ARG A 67 42.25 -7.31 18.68
N LEU A 68 41.20 -6.88 19.38
CA LEU A 68 41.34 -6.30 20.71
C LEU A 68 41.70 -7.36 21.73
N ALA A 69 41.19 -8.58 21.65
CA ALA A 69 41.55 -9.68 22.54
C ALA A 69 43.06 -9.98 22.51
N GLU A 70 43.72 -9.80 21.36
CA GLU A 70 45.18 -9.93 21.24
C GLU A 70 45.97 -8.80 21.90
N SER A 71 45.35 -7.64 22.11
CA SER A 71 45.96 -6.42 22.66
C SER A 71 45.33 -5.95 23.99
N PHE A 72 44.40 -6.74 24.55
CA PHE A 72 43.52 -6.32 25.62
C PHE A 72 44.28 -6.13 26.92
N ASN A 73 44.38 -4.87 27.36
CA ASN A 73 44.74 -4.56 28.73
C ASN A 73 43.44 -4.53 29.55
N PRO A 74 43.24 -5.41 30.55
CA PRO A 74 42.01 -5.48 31.33
C PRO A 74 41.64 -4.19 32.09
N ASP A 75 42.56 -3.23 32.18
CA ASP A 75 42.31 -1.91 32.76
C ASP A 75 41.72 -0.88 31.76
N ASP A 76 41.66 -1.18 30.46
CA ASP A 76 41.15 -0.26 29.42
C ASP A 76 39.69 -0.56 29.05
N THR A 77 38.78 -0.22 29.95
CA THR A 77 37.33 -0.51 29.83
C THR A 77 36.59 0.35 28.80
N GLY A 78 37.27 1.29 28.12
CA GLY A 78 36.64 2.33 27.31
C GLY A 78 36.07 1.88 25.95
N GLN A 79 36.47 0.71 25.44
CA GLN A 79 36.16 0.31 24.06
C GLN A 79 34.90 -0.57 23.93
N LEU A 80 34.52 -1.32 24.97
CA LEU A 80 33.29 -2.13 25.02
C LEU A 80 31.98 -1.31 24.85
N PRO A 81 31.85 -0.09 25.43
CA PRO A 81 30.64 0.73 25.27
C PRO A 81 30.35 1.17 23.83
N TYR A 82 31.38 1.40 23.01
CA TYR A 82 31.21 1.86 21.62
C TYR A 82 30.52 0.81 20.74
N PHE A 83 30.90 -0.46 20.91
CA PHE A 83 30.35 -1.55 20.11
C PHE A 83 28.90 -1.90 20.48
N SER A 84 28.57 -1.86 21.78
CA SER A 84 27.17 -1.98 22.23
C SER A 84 26.32 -0.88 21.60
N TRP A 85 26.80 0.36 21.65
CA TRP A 85 26.13 1.51 21.06
C TRP A 85 25.92 1.37 19.54
N LEU A 86 26.92 0.85 18.80
CA LEU A 86 26.79 0.66 17.35
C LEU A 86 25.70 -0.37 17.03
N LEU A 87 25.68 -1.51 17.73
CA LEU A 87 24.67 -2.55 17.54
C LEU A 87 23.26 -2.05 17.89
N GLU A 88 23.13 -1.32 19.00
CA GLU A 88 21.88 -0.64 19.41
C GLU A 88 21.41 0.32 18.31
N THR A 89 22.31 1.16 17.79
CA THR A 89 22.01 2.12 16.71
C THR A 89 21.55 1.42 15.42
N THR A 90 22.18 0.29 15.05
CA THR A 90 21.74 -0.50 13.88
C THR A 90 20.33 -1.06 14.08
N ASN A 91 20.03 -1.57 15.28
CA ASN A 91 18.70 -2.09 15.61
C ASN A 91 17.64 -0.98 15.64
N GLU A 92 17.96 0.18 16.18
CA GLU A 92 17.09 1.36 16.14
C GLU A 92 16.78 1.78 14.70
N PHE A 93 17.80 1.86 13.84
CA PHE A 93 17.63 2.17 12.43
C PHE A 93 16.71 1.16 11.72
N ALA A 94 16.92 -0.14 11.95
CA ALA A 94 16.06 -1.19 11.43
C ALA A 94 14.61 -1.00 11.89
N ASN A 95 14.40 -0.73 13.17
CA ASN A 95 13.08 -0.47 13.74
C ASN A 95 12.43 0.78 13.13
N THR A 96 13.17 1.86 12.88
CA THR A 96 12.67 3.06 12.19
C THR A 96 12.16 2.73 10.79
N LEU A 97 12.89 1.93 10.00
CA LEU A 97 12.44 1.52 8.67
C LEU A 97 11.17 0.67 8.74
N ARG A 98 11.09 -0.28 9.68
CA ARG A 98 9.89 -1.10 9.91
C ARG A 98 8.69 -0.27 10.34
N LYS A 99 8.87 0.67 11.26
CA LYS A 99 7.84 1.64 11.70
C LYS A 99 7.31 2.43 10.50
N SER A 100 8.20 2.96 9.67
CA SER A 100 7.84 3.67 8.43
C SER A 100 7.06 2.78 7.46
N PHE A 101 7.51 1.55 7.23
CA PHE A 101 6.79 0.58 6.40
C PHE A 101 5.37 0.31 6.93
N PHE A 102 5.24 0.06 8.24
CA PHE A 102 3.97 -0.21 8.89
C PHE A 102 2.99 0.96 8.73
N VAL A 103 3.43 2.20 8.97
CA VAL A 103 2.61 3.41 8.80
C VAL A 103 2.11 3.53 7.36
N ASN A 104 2.98 3.29 6.38
CA ASN A 104 2.62 3.34 4.96
C ASN A 104 1.63 2.24 4.58
N LEU A 105 1.84 1.00 5.04
CA LEU A 105 0.92 -0.10 4.79
C LEU A 105 -0.46 0.16 5.41
N TYR A 106 -0.49 0.67 6.64
CA TYR A 106 -1.73 1.02 7.32
C TYR A 106 -2.48 2.14 6.60
N GLY A 107 -1.78 3.21 6.19
CA GLY A 107 -2.36 4.30 5.42
C GLY A 107 -2.89 3.84 4.04
N PHE A 108 -2.17 2.93 3.37
CA PHE A 108 -2.67 2.28 2.17
C PHE A 108 -3.99 1.55 2.46
N TRP A 109 -4.04 0.76 3.52
CA TRP A 109 -5.24 0.03 3.91
C TRP A 109 -6.43 0.96 4.20
N GLU A 110 -6.24 2.06 4.93
CA GLU A 110 -7.30 3.05 5.20
C GLU A 110 -7.86 3.64 3.90
N ALA A 111 -6.98 3.99 2.95
CA ALA A 111 -7.39 4.51 1.65
C ALA A 111 -8.20 3.48 0.83
N GLN A 112 -7.85 2.19 0.93
CA GLN A 112 -8.56 1.12 0.24
C GLN A 112 -9.94 0.86 0.87
N LEU A 113 -10.04 0.91 2.19
CA LEU A 113 -11.31 0.81 2.89
C LEU A 113 -12.23 1.99 2.55
N LEU A 114 -11.69 3.21 2.48
CA LEU A 114 -12.44 4.39 2.00
C LEU A 114 -12.97 4.16 0.58
N LEU A 115 -12.10 3.72 -0.34
CA LEU A 115 -12.49 3.45 -1.71
C LEU A 115 -13.61 2.42 -1.79
N LEU A 116 -13.53 1.34 -1.02
CA LEU A 116 -14.61 0.35 -0.91
C LEU A 116 -15.92 1.01 -0.49
N CYS A 117 -15.88 1.82 0.58
CA CYS A 117 -17.10 2.41 1.11
C CYS A 117 -17.72 3.42 0.11
N LEU A 118 -16.91 4.23 -0.57
CA LEU A 118 -17.35 5.13 -1.65
C LEU A 118 -17.95 4.36 -2.83
N THR A 119 -17.32 3.25 -3.20
CA THR A 119 -17.85 2.36 -4.25
C THR A 119 -19.21 1.82 -3.85
N LEU A 120 -19.35 1.31 -2.62
CA LEU A 120 -20.62 0.77 -2.11
C LEU A 120 -21.70 1.85 -1.99
N GLU A 121 -21.35 3.09 -1.62
CA GLU A 121 -22.28 4.22 -1.57
C GLU A 121 -22.89 4.51 -2.96
N ASN A 122 -22.08 4.44 -4.01
CA ASN A 122 -22.57 4.65 -5.39
C ASN A 122 -23.54 3.56 -5.85
N TYR A 123 -23.44 2.36 -5.28
CA TYR A 123 -24.30 1.23 -5.59
C TYR A 123 -25.62 1.27 -4.81
N ASP A 124 -25.57 1.56 -3.51
CA ASP A 124 -26.74 1.57 -2.65
C ASP A 124 -27.23 3.01 -2.40
N LYS A 125 -27.88 3.58 -3.42
CA LYS A 125 -28.34 4.98 -3.41
C LYS A 125 -29.53 5.25 -2.49
N LYS A 126 -30.10 4.23 -1.84
CA LYS A 126 -31.28 4.37 -0.99
C LYS A 126 -30.90 4.27 0.49
N ASP A 127 -31.14 5.34 1.23
CA ASP A 127 -31.03 5.42 2.70
C ASP A 127 -29.64 5.23 3.33
N VAL A 128 -28.56 5.22 2.53
CA VAL A 128 -27.21 5.10 3.06
C VAL A 128 -26.60 6.47 3.37
N PRO A 129 -25.93 6.66 4.52
CA PRO A 129 -25.22 7.90 4.85
C PRO A 129 -24.21 8.24 3.75
N ASN A 130 -24.27 9.48 3.28
CA ASN A 130 -23.37 9.93 2.24
C ASN A 130 -21.95 10.09 2.81
N ILE A 131 -21.01 9.24 2.39
CA ILE A 131 -19.64 9.24 2.91
C ILE A 131 -18.89 10.45 2.38
N SER A 132 -19.13 10.82 1.12
CA SER A 132 -18.48 11.97 0.50
C SER A 132 -18.74 13.31 1.21
N LYS A 133 -19.75 13.38 2.08
CA LYS A 133 -20.03 14.56 2.93
C LYS A 133 -19.19 14.64 4.19
N PHE A 134 -18.43 13.60 4.54
CA PHE A 134 -17.53 13.66 5.68
C PHE A 134 -16.23 14.36 5.29
N HIS A 135 -15.98 15.54 5.87
CA HIS A 135 -14.72 16.27 5.66
C HIS A 135 -13.48 15.47 6.08
N ASP A 136 -13.60 14.68 7.15
CA ASP A 136 -12.53 13.80 7.64
C ASP A 136 -12.99 12.35 7.58
N PHE A 137 -12.54 11.58 6.60
CA PHE A 137 -12.84 10.15 6.63
C PHE A 137 -12.01 9.48 7.72
N ASP A 138 -12.71 8.85 8.67
CA ASP A 138 -12.08 8.04 9.70
C ASP A 138 -12.67 6.62 9.71
N LEU A 139 -11.96 5.70 10.34
CA LEU A 139 -12.39 4.30 10.44
C LEU A 139 -13.70 4.13 11.20
N THR A 140 -14.05 5.08 12.06
CA THR A 140 -15.33 5.10 12.76
C THR A 140 -16.49 5.27 11.77
N LYS A 141 -16.34 6.19 10.81
CA LYS A 141 -17.30 6.42 9.73
C LYS A 141 -17.36 5.24 8.78
N ALA A 142 -16.23 4.66 8.41
CA ALA A 142 -16.17 3.44 7.61
C ALA A 142 -16.96 2.30 8.28
N LYS A 143 -16.69 2.06 9.57
CA LYS A 143 -17.39 1.05 10.37
C LYS A 143 -18.87 1.32 10.48
N PHE A 144 -19.27 2.56 10.72
CA PHE A 144 -20.68 2.95 10.80
C PHE A 144 -21.40 2.71 9.48
N PHE A 145 -20.81 3.14 8.36
CA PHE A 145 -21.34 2.93 7.02
C PHE A 145 -21.49 1.43 6.71
N LEU A 146 -20.41 0.66 6.90
CA LEU A 146 -20.41 -0.78 6.64
C LEU A 146 -21.47 -1.51 7.51
N ARG A 147 -21.67 -1.08 8.75
CA ARG A 147 -22.73 -1.61 9.62
C ARG A 147 -24.13 -1.27 9.08
N LYS A 148 -24.34 -0.07 8.53
CA LYS A 148 -25.64 0.37 8.00
C LYS A 148 -26.08 -0.43 6.78
N ILE A 149 -25.15 -0.80 5.92
CA ILE A 149 -25.41 -1.66 4.76
C ILE A 149 -25.34 -3.16 5.12
N HIS A 150 -25.32 -3.50 6.41
CA HIS A 150 -25.23 -4.88 6.91
C HIS A 150 -24.03 -5.67 6.36
N PHE A 151 -22.91 -4.98 6.09
CA PHE A 151 -21.69 -5.62 5.62
C PHE A 151 -21.18 -6.61 6.70
N PRO A 152 -20.89 -7.87 6.35
CA PRO A 152 -20.66 -8.95 7.33
C PRO A 152 -19.26 -8.90 7.97
N LEU A 153 -18.87 -7.76 8.55
CA LEU A 153 -17.56 -7.61 9.19
C LEU A 153 -17.61 -8.09 10.65
N LYS A 154 -16.88 -9.18 10.93
CA LYS A 154 -16.79 -9.75 12.28
C LYS A 154 -16.17 -8.73 13.25
N SER A 155 -16.72 -8.65 14.47
CA SER A 155 -16.26 -7.73 15.52
C SER A 155 -14.76 -7.87 15.84
N ILE A 156 -14.23 -9.09 15.78
CA ILE A 156 -12.82 -9.37 16.07
C ILE A 156 -11.86 -8.69 15.07
N ILE A 157 -12.26 -8.59 13.80
CA ILE A 157 -11.45 -7.95 12.76
C ILE A 157 -11.38 -6.44 13.01
N TRP A 158 -12.50 -5.83 13.39
CA TRP A 158 -12.53 -4.42 13.76
C TRP A 158 -11.70 -4.10 14.99
N ASN A 159 -11.60 -5.03 15.93
CA ASN A 159 -10.76 -4.86 17.10
C ASN A 159 -9.27 -4.85 16.72
N ASP A 160 -8.84 -5.80 15.88
CA ASP A 160 -7.48 -5.83 15.34
C ASP A 160 -7.16 -4.53 14.57
N ILE A 161 -8.05 -4.09 13.67
CA ILE A 161 -7.92 -2.81 12.94
C ILE A 161 -7.72 -1.63 13.90
N ASN A 162 -8.57 -1.53 14.92
CA ASN A 162 -8.47 -0.43 15.87
C ASN A 162 -7.16 -0.49 16.65
N ASN A 163 -6.68 -1.66 17.03
CA ASN A 163 -5.38 -1.79 17.69
C ASN A 163 -4.22 -1.39 16.78
N TYR A 164 -4.25 -1.74 15.50
CA TYR A 164 -3.27 -1.26 14.53
C TYR A 164 -3.36 0.26 14.31
N LYS A 165 -4.56 0.85 14.38
CA LYS A 165 -4.73 2.32 14.38
C LYS A 165 -3.97 2.96 15.55
N ARG A 166 -4.15 2.41 16.76
CA ARG A 166 -3.47 2.88 17.97
C ARG A 166 -1.97 2.78 17.84
N LEU A 167 -1.49 1.63 17.39
CA LEU A 167 -0.07 1.40 17.11
C LEU A 167 0.48 2.42 16.09
N ARG A 168 -0.24 2.68 14.99
CA ARG A 168 0.15 3.69 14.00
C ARG A 168 0.20 5.08 14.62
N ASN A 169 -0.76 5.43 15.46
CA ASN A 169 -0.79 6.72 16.13
C ASN A 169 0.36 6.86 17.13
N CYS A 170 0.67 5.83 17.90
CA CYS A 170 1.85 5.75 18.75
C CYS A 170 3.12 6.02 17.93
N ILE A 171 3.31 5.31 16.80
CA ILE A 171 4.47 5.48 15.92
C ILE A 171 4.56 6.91 15.38
N VAL A 172 3.46 7.48 14.89
CA VAL A 172 3.49 8.79 14.21
C VAL A 172 3.57 9.96 15.19
N HIS A 173 2.94 9.86 16.36
CA HIS A 173 2.81 10.97 17.29
C HIS A 173 3.75 10.89 18.49
N HIS A 174 4.26 9.70 18.80
CA HIS A 174 5.14 9.45 19.95
C HIS A 174 6.41 8.70 19.53
N ASP A 175 6.72 8.63 18.23
CA ASP A 175 7.86 7.87 17.68
C ASP A 175 7.89 6.38 18.09
N GLY A 176 6.74 5.85 18.49
CA GLY A 176 6.62 4.49 19.01
C GLY A 176 6.93 4.37 20.51
N HIS A 177 7.04 5.46 21.25
CA HIS A 177 7.10 5.46 22.71
C HIS A 177 5.68 5.43 23.26
N LEU A 178 5.46 4.63 24.29
CA LEU A 178 4.15 4.46 24.90
C LEU A 178 3.79 5.52 25.95
N ASP A 179 4.80 6.21 26.49
CA ASP A 179 4.62 7.17 27.58
C ASP A 179 3.71 8.36 27.17
N GLY A 180 2.76 8.68 28.05
CA GLY A 180 1.81 9.77 27.87
C GLY A 180 0.68 9.51 26.87
N MET A 181 0.43 8.25 26.49
CA MET A 181 -0.72 7.89 25.64
C MET A 181 -1.99 7.60 26.46
N ASP A 182 -3.14 8.12 26.02
CA ASP A 182 -4.43 7.87 26.67
C ASP A 182 -4.84 6.38 26.68
N ASP A 183 -4.34 5.58 25.73
CA ASP A 183 -4.64 4.16 25.54
C ASP A 183 -3.40 3.25 25.62
N GLU A 184 -2.43 3.67 26.43
CA GLU A 184 -1.17 2.97 26.71
C GLU A 184 -1.40 1.51 27.12
N GLU A 185 -2.26 1.25 28.11
CA GLU A 185 -2.51 -0.07 28.67
C GLU A 185 -3.14 -1.04 27.67
N GLU A 186 -4.11 -0.57 26.88
CA GLU A 186 -4.69 -1.35 25.79
C GLU A 186 -3.65 -1.71 24.72
N LEU A 187 -2.79 -0.76 24.38
CA LEU A 187 -1.74 -0.97 23.39
C LEU A 187 -0.65 -1.93 23.91
N LYS A 188 -0.22 -1.80 25.17
CA LYS A 188 0.68 -2.75 25.85
C LYS A 188 0.12 -4.17 25.82
N LYS A 189 -1.16 -4.35 26.17
CA LYS A 189 -1.84 -5.65 26.09
C LYS A 189 -1.85 -6.22 24.67
N PHE A 190 -2.12 -5.37 23.68
CA PHE A 190 -2.12 -5.77 22.28
C PHE A 190 -0.73 -6.22 21.81
N ILE A 191 0.31 -5.46 22.13
CA ILE A 191 1.71 -5.80 21.82
C ILE A 191 2.11 -7.10 22.51
N CYS A 192 1.83 -7.24 23.80
CA CYS A 192 2.10 -8.46 24.57
C CYS A 192 1.38 -9.70 24.03
N ALA A 193 0.22 -9.52 23.39
CA ALA A 193 -0.52 -10.61 22.74
C ALA A 193 0.05 -11.00 21.38
N ARG A 194 0.96 -10.20 20.81
CA ARG A 194 1.54 -10.33 19.48
C ARG A 194 3.07 -10.42 19.52
N LYS A 195 3.63 -11.13 20.51
CA LYS A 195 5.09 -11.25 20.74
C LYS A 195 5.91 -11.74 19.53
N SER A 196 5.27 -12.40 18.58
CA SER A 196 5.89 -12.85 17.34
C SER A 196 6.10 -11.73 16.31
N LEU A 197 5.47 -10.56 16.52
CA LEU A 197 5.47 -9.42 15.58
C LEU A 197 5.92 -8.12 16.25
N LEU A 198 5.65 -8.00 17.55
CA LEU A 198 5.82 -6.77 18.31
C LEU A 198 6.48 -7.11 19.64
N SER A 199 7.45 -6.32 20.04
CA SER A 199 8.08 -6.38 21.36
C SER A 199 8.13 -4.98 21.98
N LEU A 200 8.38 -4.96 23.29
CA LEU A 200 8.65 -3.74 24.04
C LEU A 200 10.06 -3.82 24.59
N VAL A 201 10.87 -2.80 24.33
CA VAL A 201 12.18 -2.59 24.95
C VAL A 201 12.06 -1.32 25.79
N GLY A 202 11.86 -1.50 27.10
CA GLY A 202 11.41 -0.38 27.93
C GLY A 202 10.00 0.07 27.51
N GLU A 203 9.86 1.35 27.17
CA GLU A 203 8.61 1.95 26.68
C GLU A 203 8.55 2.06 25.15
N ASP A 204 9.61 1.61 24.46
CA ASP A 204 9.71 1.66 23.02
C ASP A 204 9.09 0.43 22.35
N VAL A 205 8.27 0.70 21.35
CA VAL A 205 7.70 -0.33 20.48
C VAL A 205 8.73 -0.74 19.44
N PHE A 206 9.05 -2.03 19.44
CA PHE A 206 9.90 -2.67 18.45
C PHE A 206 9.06 -3.58 17.54
N LEU A 207 9.21 -3.37 16.23
CA LEU A 207 8.71 -4.28 15.21
C LEU A 207 9.79 -5.35 14.99
N GLU A 208 9.59 -6.49 15.64
CA GLU A 208 10.46 -7.65 15.47
C GLU A 208 10.32 -8.18 14.05
N GLY A 209 11.44 -8.66 13.51
CA GLY A 209 11.59 -9.24 12.16
C GLY A 209 10.29 -9.38 11.35
N LEU A 210 10.16 -8.55 10.30
CA LEU A 210 9.06 -8.70 9.34
C LEU A 210 9.34 -9.87 8.36
N ASP A 211 10.42 -10.61 8.59
CA ASP A 211 10.97 -11.80 7.93
C ASP A 211 10.01 -13.00 8.06
N GLY A 212 8.85 -12.85 7.44
CA GLY A 212 7.89 -13.91 7.24
C GLY A 212 6.67 -13.80 8.15
N ILE A 213 6.79 -13.55 9.46
CA ILE A 213 5.60 -13.63 10.34
C ILE A 213 4.62 -12.50 10.03
N PHE A 214 5.08 -11.26 9.86
CA PHE A 214 4.17 -10.16 9.50
C PHE A 214 3.60 -10.32 8.08
N LEU A 215 4.39 -10.88 7.15
CA LEU A 215 3.97 -11.23 5.80
C LEU A 215 3.03 -12.45 5.75
N GLN A 216 3.09 -13.36 6.72
CA GLN A 216 2.29 -14.59 6.80
C GLN A 216 1.03 -14.40 7.66
N GLU A 217 1.09 -13.49 8.62
CA GLU A 217 -0.02 -13.17 9.52
C GLU A 217 -0.65 -11.83 9.20
N GLY A 218 0.10 -10.74 9.14
CA GLY A 218 -0.43 -9.38 8.95
C GLY A 218 -1.12 -9.18 7.61
N ILE A 219 -0.39 -9.38 6.50
CA ILE A 219 -0.96 -9.24 5.15
C ILE A 219 -2.04 -10.30 4.89
N PRO A 220 -1.88 -11.58 5.27
CA PRO A 220 -2.92 -12.59 5.11
C PRO A 220 -4.10 -12.41 6.06
N ILE A 221 -3.98 -11.72 7.20
CA ILE A 221 -5.13 -11.31 8.00
C ILE A 221 -5.91 -10.24 7.22
N LEU A 222 -5.23 -9.23 6.68
CA LEU A 222 -5.86 -8.24 5.82
C LEU A 222 -6.49 -8.93 4.61
N GLU A 223 -5.77 -9.85 3.98
CA GLU A 223 -6.23 -10.54 2.80
C GLU A 223 -7.36 -11.55 3.08
N LYS A 224 -7.10 -12.56 3.90
CA LYS A 224 -8.04 -13.63 4.22
C LYS A 224 -9.23 -13.16 5.04
N ARG A 225 -9.19 -12.01 5.71
CA ARG A 225 -10.36 -11.54 6.49
C ARG A 225 -11.17 -10.46 5.79
N LEU A 226 -10.59 -9.65 4.91
CA LEU A 226 -11.34 -8.65 4.15
C LEU A 226 -11.72 -9.11 2.73
N PHE A 227 -10.89 -9.92 2.06
CA PHE A 227 -11.22 -10.37 0.69
C PHE A 227 -12.35 -11.39 0.60
N PRO A 228 -12.56 -12.31 1.55
CA PRO A 228 -13.77 -13.10 1.56
C PRO A 228 -15.02 -12.24 1.68
N LEU A 229 -14.95 -11.09 2.34
CA LEU A 229 -16.09 -10.17 2.42
C LEU A 229 -16.38 -9.52 1.06
N TRP A 230 -15.34 -9.19 0.29
CA TRP A 230 -15.51 -8.78 -1.13
C TRP A 230 -16.12 -9.90 -1.98
N LYS A 231 -15.68 -11.15 -1.79
CA LYS A 231 -16.22 -12.32 -2.53
C LYS A 231 -17.65 -12.68 -2.12
N GLU A 232 -17.96 -12.63 -0.84
CA GLU A 232 -19.28 -12.90 -0.28
C GLU A 232 -20.28 -11.80 -0.68
N GLN A 233 -19.86 -10.54 -0.79
CA GLN A 233 -20.68 -9.46 -1.35
C GLN A 233 -21.11 -9.76 -2.80
N ILE A 234 -20.15 -10.19 -3.64
CA ILE A 234 -20.42 -10.62 -5.02
C ILE A 234 -21.40 -11.81 -5.05
N ALA A 235 -21.33 -12.70 -4.05
CA ALA A 235 -22.20 -13.86 -3.93
C ALA A 235 -23.60 -13.53 -3.38
N PHE A 236 -23.72 -12.62 -2.41
CA PHE A 236 -24.98 -12.21 -1.76
C PHE A 236 -25.92 -11.49 -2.73
N GLN A 237 -25.37 -10.74 -3.69
CA GLN A 237 -26.16 -10.09 -4.75
C GLN A 237 -26.83 -11.07 -5.74
N LYS A 238 -26.62 -12.39 -5.62
CA LYS A 238 -27.30 -13.41 -6.45
C LYS A 238 -28.73 -13.75 -6.00
N GLY A 239 -29.19 -13.27 -4.85
CA GLY A 239 -30.40 -13.76 -4.18
C GLY A 239 -31.76 -13.53 -4.88
N ASP A 240 -31.89 -12.57 -5.80
CA ASP A 240 -33.22 -12.09 -6.24
C ASP A 240 -33.56 -12.28 -7.74
N ILE A 241 -32.87 -13.17 -8.47
CA ILE A 241 -33.20 -13.40 -9.90
C ILE A 241 -33.90 -14.75 -10.11
N ILE A 242 -35.23 -14.69 -10.14
CA ILE A 242 -36.09 -15.74 -10.70
C ILE A 242 -35.82 -15.80 -12.21
N LEU A 243 -35.35 -16.96 -12.67
CA LEU A 243 -34.90 -17.24 -14.04
C LEU A 243 -36.08 -17.45 -15.01
N ASP A 244 -36.12 -16.69 -16.11
CA ASP A 244 -36.77 -17.10 -17.37
C ASP A 244 -35.67 -17.41 -18.41
N HIS A 245 -35.70 -18.63 -18.94
CA HIS A 245 -34.69 -19.19 -19.82
C HIS A 245 -35.10 -19.04 -21.29
N LYS A 246 -34.42 -18.14 -22.03
CA LYS A 246 -34.19 -18.27 -23.50
C LYS A 246 -33.33 -17.13 -24.06
N LYS A 247 -32.10 -17.44 -24.52
CA LYS A 247 -31.56 -17.18 -25.89
C LYS A 247 -30.02 -17.23 -25.98
N ASN A 248 -29.58 -17.79 -27.10
CA ASN A 248 -28.21 -18.10 -27.55
C ASN A 248 -27.38 -16.87 -27.96
N ILE A 249 -26.04 -16.99 -27.95
CA ILE A 249 -25.08 -16.07 -28.58
C ILE A 249 -24.07 -16.89 -29.40
N HIS A 250 -23.76 -16.41 -30.62
CA HIS A 250 -22.67 -16.88 -31.48
C HIS A 250 -21.47 -15.91 -31.42
N ILE A 251 -20.24 -16.45 -31.49
CA ILE A 251 -18.96 -15.72 -31.45
C ILE A 251 -18.40 -15.61 -32.87
N PHE A 252 -17.89 -14.43 -33.26
CA PHE A 252 -17.14 -14.19 -34.49
C PHE A 252 -15.80 -13.53 -34.16
N ASN A 253 -14.70 -14.29 -34.33
CA ASN A 253 -13.27 -13.93 -34.35
C ASN A 253 -12.66 -12.95 -33.30
N GLU A 254 -11.43 -13.25 -32.93
CA GLU A 254 -10.82 -12.99 -31.60
C GLU A 254 -10.52 -11.52 -31.22
N ASN A 255 -10.81 -10.52 -32.07
CA ASN A 255 -10.30 -9.16 -31.85
C ASN A 255 -11.33 -8.02 -31.87
N VAL A 256 -12.64 -8.30 -31.86
CA VAL A 256 -13.65 -7.23 -31.81
C VAL A 256 -14.83 -7.57 -30.89
N LEU A 257 -15.05 -6.74 -29.87
CA LEU A 257 -16.25 -6.78 -29.00
C LEU A 257 -17.23 -5.69 -29.43
N ILE A 258 -18.36 -6.07 -30.04
CA ILE A 258 -19.44 -5.14 -30.42
C ILE A 258 -20.61 -5.27 -29.42
N ARG A 259 -21.06 -4.14 -28.85
CA ARG A 259 -22.26 -4.10 -27.99
C ARG A 259 -23.55 -4.25 -28.81
N ARG A 260 -24.54 -4.90 -28.22
CA ARG A 260 -25.87 -5.05 -28.81
C ARG A 260 -26.58 -3.69 -28.85
N GLY A 261 -26.74 -3.13 -30.04
CA GLY A 261 -27.41 -1.83 -30.27
C GLY A 261 -26.58 -0.84 -31.09
N ASP A 262 -25.27 -1.05 -31.17
CA ASP A 262 -24.39 -0.20 -31.95
C ASP A 262 -24.53 -0.51 -33.45
N LYS A 263 -24.84 0.49 -34.26
CA LYS A 263 -24.81 0.38 -35.72
C LYS A 263 -23.36 0.44 -36.18
N PHE A 264 -22.70 -0.72 -36.23
CA PHE A 264 -21.38 -0.85 -36.84
C PHE A 264 -21.49 -0.65 -38.36
N ASN A 265 -20.85 0.40 -38.88
CA ASN A 265 -20.71 0.61 -40.33
C ASN A 265 -19.28 0.29 -40.74
N SER A 266 -19.07 -0.94 -41.23
CA SER A 266 -17.78 -1.45 -41.68
C SER A 266 -17.18 -0.67 -42.86
N GLU A 267 -17.99 0.05 -43.65
CA GLU A 267 -17.49 0.81 -44.80
C GLU A 267 -16.75 2.09 -44.40
N LYS A 268 -17.04 2.66 -43.22
CA LYS A 268 -16.35 3.88 -42.72
C LYS A 268 -14.94 3.60 -42.23
N VAL A 269 -14.67 2.41 -41.71
CA VAL A 269 -13.37 2.03 -41.16
C VAL A 269 -12.36 1.74 -42.27
N ASN A 270 -12.82 1.16 -43.39
CA ASN A 270 -11.95 0.77 -44.51
C ASN A 270 -11.60 1.92 -45.49
N ARG A 271 -12.02 3.17 -45.22
CA ARG A 271 -11.77 4.34 -46.09
C ARG A 271 -11.04 5.49 -45.41
N LEU A 272 -10.36 5.24 -44.30
CA LEU A 272 -9.63 6.30 -43.59
C LEU A 272 -8.28 6.55 -44.27
N PRO A 273 -7.96 7.81 -44.64
CA PRO A 273 -6.63 8.15 -45.13
C PRO A 273 -5.59 7.92 -44.03
N GLU A 274 -4.38 7.51 -44.42
CA GLU A 274 -3.25 7.30 -43.52
C GLU A 274 -3.05 8.54 -42.62
N LYS A 275 -2.93 8.31 -41.30
CA LYS A 275 -2.69 9.30 -40.23
C LYS A 275 -3.94 9.91 -39.54
N ARG A 276 -4.86 9.09 -39.05
CA ARG A 276 -5.89 9.52 -38.08
C ARG A 276 -6.03 8.54 -36.92
N LYS A 277 -6.37 9.03 -35.73
CA LYS A 277 -6.69 8.24 -34.53
C LYS A 277 -8.21 8.11 -34.39
N ILE A 278 -8.67 6.94 -33.95
CA ILE A 278 -10.08 6.67 -33.67
C ILE A 278 -10.28 6.70 -32.15
N ILE A 279 -11.15 7.57 -31.66
CA ILE A 279 -11.47 7.70 -30.24
C ILE A 279 -12.95 7.34 -30.03
N PHE A 280 -13.24 6.57 -28.98
CA PHE A 280 -14.60 6.30 -28.56
C PHE A 280 -14.95 7.14 -27.32
N ARG A 281 -15.95 8.02 -27.43
CA ARG A 281 -16.45 8.86 -26.34
C ARG A 281 -17.96 8.71 -26.22
N ASN A 282 -18.46 8.25 -25.06
CA ASN A 282 -19.90 8.21 -24.76
C ASN A 282 -20.76 7.52 -25.84
N GLY A 283 -20.26 6.46 -26.49
CA GLY A 283 -20.95 5.77 -27.58
C GLY A 283 -20.83 6.43 -28.96
N VAL A 284 -20.01 7.48 -29.08
CA VAL A 284 -19.70 8.18 -30.35
C VAL A 284 -18.25 7.88 -30.75
N THR A 285 -18.04 7.64 -32.05
CA THR A 285 -16.71 7.47 -32.64
C THR A 285 -16.24 8.80 -33.21
N ASP A 286 -15.21 9.38 -32.59
CA ASP A 286 -14.51 10.57 -33.06
C ASP A 286 -13.27 10.15 -33.84
N ILE A 287 -12.95 10.89 -34.91
CA ILE A 287 -11.73 10.70 -35.70
C ILE A 287 -10.93 11.99 -35.60
N VAL A 288 -9.75 11.93 -35.00
CA VAL A 288 -8.86 13.10 -34.83
C VAL A 288 -7.55 12.94 -35.61
N PRO A 289 -6.93 14.06 -36.02
CA PRO A 289 -5.57 14.06 -36.59
C PRO A 289 -4.54 13.40 -35.66
N LEU A 290 -3.51 12.79 -36.24
CA LEU A 290 -2.49 12.05 -35.48
C LEU A 290 -1.64 12.96 -34.57
N ASP A 291 -1.47 14.21 -34.98
CA ASP A 291 -0.64 15.25 -34.36
C ASP A 291 -1.37 16.07 -33.28
N GLU A 292 -2.69 15.91 -33.14
CA GLU A 292 -3.43 16.60 -32.07
C GLU A 292 -3.27 15.88 -30.72
N PRO A 293 -2.91 16.61 -29.65
CA PRO A 293 -2.90 16.06 -28.30
C PRO A 293 -4.34 15.81 -27.83
N VAL A 294 -4.61 14.59 -27.41
CA VAL A 294 -5.93 14.17 -26.94
C VAL A 294 -5.90 14.04 -25.42
N SER A 295 -6.77 14.77 -24.74
CA SER A 295 -7.02 14.59 -23.31
C SER A 295 -8.08 13.52 -23.08
N PHE A 296 -7.82 12.64 -22.10
CA PHE A 296 -8.73 11.59 -21.67
C PHE A 296 -9.09 11.77 -20.21
N ARG A 297 -10.34 11.44 -19.86
CA ARG A 297 -10.75 11.33 -18.46
C ARG A 297 -10.35 9.95 -17.93
N ARG A 298 -10.02 9.89 -16.64
CA ARG A 298 -9.75 8.64 -15.92
C ARG A 298 -10.94 7.67 -16.13
N GLY A 299 -10.65 6.44 -16.54
CA GLY A 299 -11.66 5.40 -16.83
C GLY A 299 -12.16 5.32 -18.28
N GLN A 300 -11.62 6.10 -19.22
CA GLN A 300 -11.93 5.94 -20.64
C GLN A 300 -11.06 4.85 -21.29
N ALA A 301 -11.70 3.93 -22.02
CA ALA A 301 -10.99 2.96 -22.86
C ALA A 301 -10.45 3.64 -24.12
N VAL A 302 -9.15 3.44 -24.41
CA VAL A 302 -8.47 3.99 -25.59
C VAL A 302 -7.72 2.85 -26.26
N VAL A 303 -7.83 2.77 -27.59
CA VAL A 303 -7.09 1.81 -28.41
C VAL A 303 -6.01 2.58 -29.16
N PHE A 304 -4.76 2.13 -29.04
CA PHE A 304 -3.61 2.69 -29.75
C PHE A 304 -3.18 1.73 -30.86
N GLN A 305 -2.58 2.26 -31.93
CA GLN A 305 -1.96 1.41 -32.95
C GLN A 305 -0.58 0.93 -32.48
N GLU A 306 -0.18 -0.26 -32.95
CA GLU A 306 1.13 -0.83 -32.67
C GLU A 306 2.24 0.10 -33.17
N GLY A 307 3.18 0.47 -32.28
CA GLY A 307 4.26 1.42 -32.56
C GLY A 307 4.00 2.87 -32.14
N GLU A 308 2.82 3.21 -31.60
CA GLU A 308 2.55 4.56 -31.09
C GLU A 308 3.25 4.82 -29.73
N LYS A 309 3.92 5.97 -29.63
CA LYS A 309 4.54 6.44 -28.39
C LYS A 309 3.51 7.21 -27.55
N VAL A 310 3.01 6.59 -26.49
CA VAL A 310 2.01 7.20 -25.59
C VAL A 310 2.69 7.77 -24.34
N ILE A 311 2.45 9.04 -24.05
CA ILE A 311 2.93 9.70 -22.82
C ILE A 311 1.73 9.91 -21.89
N PHE A 312 1.69 9.15 -20.79
CA PHE A 312 0.67 9.32 -19.75
C PHE A 312 1.12 10.40 -18.76
N ARG A 313 0.47 11.57 -18.77
CA ARG A 313 0.52 12.48 -17.62
C ARG A 313 -0.50 12.01 -16.60
N THR A 314 -0.06 11.16 -15.68
CA THR A 314 -0.80 10.93 -14.44
C THR A 314 -0.57 12.14 -13.53
N GLY A 315 -1.62 12.56 -12.80
CA GLY A 315 -1.62 13.79 -11.99
C GLY A 315 -0.37 13.93 -11.12
N GLU A 316 0.00 15.17 -10.81
CA GLU A 316 1.24 15.58 -10.14
C GLU A 316 1.51 14.74 -8.88
N LYS A 317 2.20 13.62 -9.05
CA LYS A 317 2.76 12.85 -7.95
C LYS A 317 4.14 13.42 -7.71
N VAL A 318 4.38 13.87 -6.49
CA VAL A 318 5.73 14.18 -6.05
C VAL A 318 6.45 12.85 -5.89
N VAL A 319 7.41 12.59 -6.78
CA VAL A 319 8.33 11.47 -6.67
C VAL A 319 9.66 12.04 -6.23
N PHE A 320 10.13 11.65 -5.06
CA PHE A 320 11.49 11.94 -4.64
C PHE A 320 12.41 10.96 -5.35
N ASP A 321 13.25 11.49 -6.25
CA ASP A 321 14.28 10.67 -6.88
C ASP A 321 15.47 10.46 -5.94
N LYS A 322 16.32 9.50 -6.30
CA LYS A 322 17.54 9.17 -5.55
C LYS A 322 18.44 10.40 -5.34
N GLY A 323 18.59 11.26 -6.35
CA GLY A 323 19.43 12.45 -6.27
C GLY A 323 18.90 13.50 -5.30
N PHE A 324 17.57 13.62 -5.16
CA PHE A 324 16.98 14.42 -4.08
C PHE A 324 17.36 13.89 -2.70
N CYS A 325 17.19 12.58 -2.47
CA CYS A 325 17.52 11.96 -1.19
C CYS A 325 19.01 12.11 -0.85
N GLU A 326 19.90 11.91 -1.83
CA GLU A 326 21.35 12.10 -1.67
C GLU A 326 21.70 13.56 -1.32
N LYS A 327 21.05 14.53 -1.97
CA LYS A 327 21.26 15.96 -1.68
C LYS A 327 20.76 16.33 -0.28
N ALA A 328 19.62 15.78 0.14
CA ALA A 328 19.06 16.00 1.47
C ALA A 328 20.02 15.45 2.54
N LEU A 329 20.50 14.22 2.38
CA LEU A 329 21.49 13.60 3.26
C LEU A 329 22.79 14.42 3.33
N GLY A 330 23.33 14.87 2.18
CA GLY A 330 24.52 15.70 2.15
C GLY A 330 24.33 17.05 2.88
N THR A 331 23.13 17.61 2.84
CA THR A 331 22.81 18.85 3.56
C THR A 331 22.78 18.63 5.08
N VAL A 332 22.18 17.53 5.53
CA VAL A 332 22.15 17.15 6.95
C VAL A 332 23.55 16.87 7.48
N ASN A 333 24.37 16.12 6.74
CA ASN A 333 25.76 15.83 7.14
C ASN A 333 26.57 17.12 7.29
N LYS A 334 26.49 18.02 6.32
CA LYS A 334 27.17 19.31 6.38
C LYS A 334 26.77 20.13 7.63
N TYR A 335 25.49 20.11 8.00
CA TYR A 335 25.02 20.79 9.21
C TYR A 335 25.65 20.19 10.48
N PHE A 336 25.73 18.86 10.58
CA PHE A 336 26.38 18.21 11.72
C PHE A 336 27.89 18.48 11.77
N ASP A 337 28.58 18.50 10.62
CA ASP A 337 30.00 18.87 10.55
C ASP A 337 30.24 20.30 11.09
N GLU A 338 29.39 21.25 10.68
CA GLU A 338 29.45 22.64 11.14
C GLU A 338 29.16 22.74 12.66
N LEU A 339 28.19 21.97 13.16
CA LEU A 339 27.86 21.93 14.59
C LEU A 339 29.01 21.35 15.42
N LEU A 340 29.63 20.25 14.99
CA LEU A 340 30.77 19.64 15.66
C LEU A 340 31.97 20.61 15.70
N ALA A 341 32.28 21.27 14.59
CA ALA A 341 33.32 22.29 14.54
C ALA A 341 33.04 23.45 15.51
N ALA A 342 31.78 23.88 15.66
CA ALA A 342 31.39 24.90 16.62
C ALA A 342 31.58 24.45 18.07
N LEU A 343 31.21 23.20 18.40
CA LEU A 343 31.38 22.62 19.73
C LEU A 343 32.86 22.48 20.11
N GLU A 344 33.71 22.06 19.17
CA GLU A 344 35.16 22.00 19.39
C GLU A 344 35.76 23.38 19.70
N ASN A 345 35.35 24.41 18.95
CA ASN A 345 35.80 25.78 19.18
C ASN A 345 35.31 26.33 20.52
N TYR A 346 34.08 26.00 20.91
CA TYR A 346 33.54 26.35 22.22
C TYR A 346 34.34 25.68 23.36
N GLY A 347 34.64 24.39 23.25
CA GLY A 347 35.46 23.66 24.22
C GLY A 347 36.89 24.23 24.36
N LYS A 348 37.50 24.67 23.25
CA LYS A 348 38.80 25.38 23.27
C LYS A 348 38.71 26.71 24.01
N THR A 349 37.62 27.44 23.82
CA THR A 349 37.39 28.74 24.46
C THR A 349 37.24 28.60 25.97
N ILE A 350 36.49 27.60 26.43
CA ILE A 350 36.36 27.30 27.87
C ILE A 350 37.70 26.94 28.49
N LYS A 351 38.53 26.14 27.82
CA LYS A 351 39.86 25.76 28.34
C LYS A 351 40.86 26.91 28.42
N ALA A 352 40.63 27.99 27.66
CA ALA A 352 41.49 29.17 27.63
C ALA A 352 41.09 30.25 28.65
N ALA A 353 39.87 30.15 29.20
CA ALA A 353 39.35 31.00 30.27
C ALA A 353 39.64 30.36 31.64
#